data_AF-A0A822GH58-F1
#
_entry.id   AF-A0A822GH58-F1
#
_cell.length_a   1.000
_cell.length_b   1.000
_cell.length_c   1.000
_cell.angle_alpha   90.00
_cell.angle_beta   90.00
_cell.angle_gamma   90.00
#
_symmetry.space_group_name_H-M   'P 1'
#
loop_
_entity.id
_entity.type
_entity.pdbx_description
1 polymer ?
#
loop_
_entity_poly.entity_id
_entity_poly.type
_entity_poly.pdbx_seq_one_letter_code
_entity_poly.pdbx_strand_id
1 'polypeptide(L)' 'RFVVQYNYFCYNGQYYHQVRGGAIGSPLTLIIANCYMFFFEQDIGEQIENTNALYFKLY' A
#
# COMPACT_ATOMS: atom_id res chain seq x y z
N ARG A 1 1.01 -2.21 10.86
CA ARG A 1 2.42 -1.84 11.16
C ARG A 1 2.75 -0.58 10.37
N PHE A 2 3.17 0.53 11.00
CA PHE A 2 3.44 1.79 10.30
C PHE A 2 4.75 1.69 9.50
N VAL A 3 4.69 1.95 8.20
CA VAL A 3 5.82 1.74 7.26
C VAL A 3 6.78 2.94 7.24
N VAL A 4 6.32 4.13 7.63
CA VAL A 4 7.16 5.34 7.72
C VAL A 4 6.71 6.17 8.93
N GLN A 5 7.57 6.31 9.94
CA GLN A 5 7.27 7.07 11.17
C GLN A 5 7.70 8.54 11.13
N TYR A 6 8.67 8.89 10.27
CA TYR A 6 9.19 10.25 10.15
C TYR A 6 8.97 10.75 8.73
N ASN A 7 7.75 11.22 8.45
CA ASN A 7 7.40 11.79 7.16
C ASN A 7 6.89 13.22 7.34
N TYR A 8 7.49 14.17 6.64
CA TYR A 8 7.17 15.60 6.75
C TYR A 8 7.08 16.20 5.34
N PHE A 9 6.08 17.05 5.13
CA PHE A 9 5.93 17.81 3.88
C PHE A 9 5.74 19.29 4.16
N CYS A 10 6.17 20.13 3.23
CA CYS A 10 5.97 21.58 3.31
C CYS A 10 4.75 21.98 2.49
N TYR A 11 3.84 22.73 3.09
CA TYR A 11 2.71 23.34 2.39
C TYR A 11 2.53 24.77 2.89
N ASN A 12 2.48 25.73 1.96
CA ASN A 12 2.31 27.15 2.26
C ASN A 12 3.33 27.70 3.31
N GLY A 13 4.59 27.25 3.22
CA GLY A 13 5.67 27.67 4.12
C GLY A 13 5.64 27.05 5.52
N GLN A 14 4.71 26.14 5.79
CA GLN A 14 4.62 25.40 7.06
C GLN A 14 4.91 23.92 6.86
N TYR A 15 5.57 23.31 7.85
CA TYR A 15 5.89 21.88 7.86
C TYR A 15 4.80 21.09 8.57
N TYR A 16 4.30 20.07 7.88
CA TYR A 16 3.26 19.17 8.39
C TYR A 16 3.82 17.76 8.52
N HIS A 17 3.47 17.09 9.62
CA HIS A 17 3.81 15.70 9.83
C HIS A 17 2.73 14.80 9.24
N GLN A 18 3.11 13.91 8.34
CA GLN A 18 2.18 12.94 7.77
C GLN A 18 2.07 11.73 8.70
N VAL A 19 0.93 11.63 9.39
CA VAL A 19 0.65 10.58 10.38
C VAL A 19 0.40 9.21 9.73
N ARG A 20 -0.08 9.18 8.48
CA ARG A 20 -0.38 7.95 7.72
C ARG A 20 -0.02 8.08 6.24
N GLY A 21 0.56 7.01 5.69
CA GLY A 21 1.09 6.99 4.32
C GLY A 21 2.47 7.62 4.22
N GLY A 22 2.96 7.83 3.00
CA GLY A 22 4.16 8.63 2.77
C GLY A 22 3.89 9.86 1.90
N ALA A 23 4.82 10.81 1.90
CA ALA A 23 4.73 12.02 1.09
C ALA A 23 4.59 11.70 -0.40
N ILE A 24 3.50 12.20 -0.99
CA ILE A 24 3.22 12.09 -2.42
C ILE A 24 4.25 12.97 -3.14
N GLY A 25 5.11 12.35 -3.94
CA GLY A 25 6.23 13.03 -4.62
C GLY A 25 7.62 12.68 -4.07
N SER A 26 7.70 11.97 -2.94
CA SER A 26 8.97 11.38 -2.52
C SER A 26 9.29 10.14 -3.36
N PRO A 27 10.48 10.05 -3.99
CA PRO A 27 10.87 8.87 -4.77
C PRO A 27 10.95 7.60 -3.90
N LEU A 28 11.31 7.75 -2.62
CA LEU A 28 11.33 6.66 -1.66
C LEU A 28 9.93 6.14 -1.34
N THR A 29 8.96 7.06 -1.16
CA THR A 29 7.57 6.69 -0.87
C THR A 29 6.96 5.91 -2.02
N LEU A 30 7.27 6.29 -3.27
CA LEU A 30 6.77 5.59 -4.46
C LEU A 30 7.25 4.13 -4.50
N ILE A 31 8.54 3.89 -4.25
CA ILE A 31 9.11 2.53 -4.24
C ILE A 31 8.46 1.69 -3.14
N ILE A 32 8.34 2.25 -1.93
CA ILE A 32 7.71 1.57 -0.79
C ILE A 32 6.24 1.23 -1.10
N ALA A 33 5.50 2.16 -1.72
CA ALA A 33 4.12 1.95 -2.11
C ALA A 33 3.98 0.81 -3.13
N ASN A 34 4.85 0.76 -4.14
CA ASN A 34 4.85 -0.30 -5.14
C ASN A 34 5.17 -1.67 -4.51
N CYS A 35 6.15 -1.76 -3.63
CA CYS A 35 6.45 -3.00 -2.91
C CYS A 35 5.28 -3.45 -2.02
N TYR A 36 4.66 -2.52 -1.30
CA TYR A 36 3.52 -2.83 -0.45
C TYR A 36 2.32 -3.35 -1.27
N MET A 37 2.00 -2.66 -2.38
CA MET A 37 0.95 -3.08 -3.31
C MET A 37 1.21 -4.49 -3.85
N PHE A 38 2.43 -4.79 -4.27
CA PHE A 38 2.79 -6.11 -4.81
C PHE A 38 2.47 -7.26 -3.84
N PHE A 39 2.91 -7.14 -2.57
CA PHE A 39 2.62 -8.17 -1.57
C PHE A 39 1.13 -8.26 -1.23
N PHE A 40 0.46 -7.11 -1.13
CA PHE A 40 -0.96 -7.05 -0.82
C PHE A 40 -1.83 -7.67 -1.92
N GLU A 41 -1.51 -7.40 -3.19
CA GLU A 41 -2.19 -7.97 -4.35
C GLU A 41 -1.94 -9.48 -4.47
N GLN A 42 -0.75 -9.96 -4.10
CA GLN A 42 -0.43 -11.38 -4.12
C GLN A 42 -1.33 -12.18 -3.15
N ASP A 43 -1.48 -11.70 -1.91
CA ASP A 43 -2.36 -12.34 -0.92
C ASP A 43 -3.82 -12.37 -1.39
N ILE A 44 -4.28 -11.30 -2.04
CA ILE A 44 -5.63 -11.23 -2.62
C ILE A 44 -5.78 -12.18 -3.81
N GLY A 45 -4.77 -12.25 -4.67
CA GLY A 45 -4.75 -13.17 -5.82
C GLY A 45 -4.92 -14.62 -5.39
N GLU A 46 -4.17 -15.06 -4.37
CA GLU A 46 -4.31 -16.41 -3.81
C GLU A 46 -5.72 -16.66 -3.24
N GLN A 47 -6.32 -15.68 -2.55
CA GLN A 47 -7.68 -15.81 -2.04
C GLN A 47 -8.72 -15.89 -3.16
N ILE A 48 -8.54 -15.11 -4.23
CA ILE A 48 -9.42 -15.12 -5.40
C ILE A 48 -9.33 -16.45 -6.14
N GLU A 49 -8.12 -17.00 -6.36
CA GLU A 49 -7.97 -18.31 -7.00
C GLU A 49 -8.64 -19.43 -6.20
N ASN A 50 -8.43 -19.44 -4.87
CA ASN A 50 -9.06 -20.40 -3.97
C ASN A 50 -10.60 -20.25 -3.94
N THR A 51 -11.09 -19.01 -4.01
CA THR A 51 -12.53 -18.72 -4.05
C THR A 51 -13.16 -19.10 -5.38
N ASN A 52 -12.51 -18.79 -6.51
CA ASN A 52 -12.96 -19.20 -7.84
C ASN A 52 -12.98 -20.74 -7.96
N ALA A 53 -12.00 -21.44 -7.40
CA ALA A 53 -12.00 -22.89 -7.34
C ALA A 53 -13.21 -23.45 -6.56
N LEU A 54 -13.72 -22.75 -5.54
CA LEU A 54 -14.95 -23.12 -4.84
C LEU A 54 -16.20 -22.86 -5.70
N TYR A 55 -16.27 -21.70 -6.37
CA TYR A 55 -17.39 -21.36 -7.25
C TYR A 55 -17.52 -22.32 -8.44
N PHE A 56 -16.42 -22.73 -9.07
CA PHE A 56 -16.43 -23.69 -10.18
C PHE A 56 -16.63 -25.15 -9.76
N LYS A 57 -16.48 -25.48 -8.47
CA LYS A 57 -16.72 -26.84 -7.94
C LYS A 57 -18.18 -27.08 -7.51
N LEU A 58 -18.96 -26.00 -7.42
CA LEU A 58 -20.40 -26.02 -7.09
C LEU A 58 -21.31 -26.10 -8.33
N TYR A 59 -20.74 -26.08 -9.53
CA TYR A 59 -21.41 -26.34 -10.81
C TYR A 59 -20.83 -27.60 -11.47
#